data_AF-A0A2N9NZ36-F1
#
_entry.id   AF-A0A2N9NZ36-F1
#
_cell.length_a   1.000
_cell.length_b   1.000
_cell.length_c   1.000
_cell.angle_alpha   90.00
_cell.angle_beta   90.00
_cell.angle_gamma   90.00
#
_symmetry.space_group_name_H-M   'P 1'
#
loop_
_entity.id
_entity.type
_entity.pdbx_description
1 polymer ?
#
loop_
_entity_poly.entity_id
_entity_poly.type
_entity_poly.pdbx_seq_one_letter_code
_entity_poly.pdbx_strand_id
1 'polypeptide(L)'
;MSALKIKKIVDGAEKNTVKEKPSLVMTIGHSTRTLAEFIRLLQAHGVSRVVDVRAMPRSRHNPQFNKESLPGELKKVGLEYIHLPGLGGLRHTKTGSLNVGWRNSCFRSYADYMQTPEFERSLDELVLLAKKERVALMCAEAVPWRCHRSLIADALLVRGIRTEDIMSATRRQVHTLTSFGKVHGTTITYPAEVSGNSQESHRPTRAAATHCEDLTRRTLNDENHHIHAGTVSTAEGHRRHPRRRCLSAVGADYALTIPK
;
A
#
# COMPACT_ATOMS: atom_id res chain seq x y z
N MET A 1 69.78 24.45 32.74
CA MET A 1 69.35 24.17 31.35
C MET A 1 67.95 23.59 31.42
N SER A 2 66.97 24.40 31.02
CA SER A 2 65.53 24.21 31.12
C SER A 2 64.99 23.03 30.31
N ALA A 3 63.89 22.42 30.79
CA ALA A 3 62.80 21.98 29.92
C ALA A 3 61.51 21.77 30.72
N LEU A 4 60.52 22.64 30.49
CA LEU A 4 59.12 22.43 30.84
C LEU A 4 58.60 21.13 30.20
N LYS A 5 57.71 20.40 30.88
CA LYS A 5 56.69 19.58 30.21
C LYS A 5 55.32 19.84 30.80
N ILE A 6 54.48 20.41 29.94
CA ILE A 6 53.11 20.86 30.13
C ILE A 6 52.16 19.67 29.92
N LYS A 7 51.12 19.63 30.76
CA LYS A 7 49.78 19.00 30.66
C LYS A 7 49.50 17.99 29.52
N LYS A 8 48.83 16.89 29.90
CA LYS A 8 47.55 16.54 29.29
C LYS A 8 46.66 15.74 30.25
N ILE A 9 45.68 16.44 30.81
CA ILE A 9 44.41 15.85 31.27
C ILE A 9 43.72 15.39 30.00
N VAL A 10 43.34 14.11 29.94
CA VAL A 10 42.49 13.58 28.86
C VAL A 10 41.25 13.03 29.54
N ASP A 11 40.18 13.82 29.43
CA ASP A 11 38.84 13.45 29.87
C ASP A 11 38.37 12.24 29.05
N GLY A 12 38.15 11.13 29.74
CA GLY A 12 37.52 9.94 29.18
C GLY A 12 36.03 10.19 29.00
N ALA A 13 35.63 10.59 27.79
CA ALA A 13 34.24 10.59 27.38
C ALA A 13 33.77 9.14 27.17
N GLU A 14 33.14 8.56 28.19
CA GLU A 14 32.39 7.31 28.07
C GLU A 14 31.26 7.48 27.03
N LYS A 15 31.37 6.76 25.91
CA LYS A 15 30.31 6.63 24.92
C LYS A 15 29.19 5.79 25.54
N ASN A 16 28.17 6.48 26.05
CA ASN A 16 26.94 5.89 26.54
C ASN A 16 26.15 5.33 25.33
N THR A 17 26.36 4.05 24.99
CA THR A 17 25.59 3.38 23.94
C THR A 17 24.19 3.08 24.46
N VAL A 18 23.26 4.00 24.24
CA VAL A 18 21.83 3.72 24.42
C VAL A 18 21.48 2.54 23.53
N LYS A 19 21.06 1.42 24.14
CA LYS A 19 20.49 0.26 23.45
C LYS A 19 19.18 0.72 22.81
N GLU A 20 19.23 1.27 21.59
CA GLU A 20 18.01 1.66 20.88
C GLU A 20 17.15 0.41 20.68
N LYS A 21 15.89 0.49 21.13
CA LYS A 21 14.91 -0.56 20.92
C LYS A 21 14.75 -0.74 19.40
N PRO A 22 14.86 -1.96 18.86
CA PRO A 22 14.73 -2.16 17.43
C PRO A 22 13.37 -1.66 16.96
N SER A 23 13.38 -0.69 16.05
CA SER A 23 12.16 -0.15 15.44
C SER A 23 11.45 -1.24 14.65
N LEU A 24 10.13 -1.33 14.84
CA LEU A 24 9.25 -2.27 14.13
C LEU A 24 8.28 -1.47 13.27
N VAL A 25 8.21 -1.81 11.99
CA VAL A 25 7.17 -1.33 11.07
C VAL A 25 6.23 -2.49 10.76
N MET A 26 4.92 -2.29 10.92
CA MET A 26 3.95 -3.29 10.47
C MET A 26 3.47 -2.95 9.06
N THR A 27 2.98 -3.93 8.30
CA THR A 27 2.29 -3.69 7.02
C THR A 27 0.89 -4.29 7.04
N ILE A 28 -0.03 -3.71 6.28
CA ILE A 28 -1.39 -4.19 6.15
C ILE A 28 -1.95 -3.89 4.75
N GLY A 29 -2.74 -4.83 4.24
CA GLY A 29 -3.53 -4.66 3.02
C GLY A 29 -5.00 -4.44 3.36
N HIS A 30 -5.60 -3.35 2.87
CA HIS A 30 -7.03 -3.16 3.11
C HIS A 30 -7.89 -4.15 2.31
N SER A 31 -7.45 -4.55 1.10
CA SER A 31 -8.19 -5.46 0.21
C SER A 31 -9.63 -4.98 0.03
N THR A 32 -10.59 -5.87 0.25
CA THR A 32 -12.04 -5.65 0.23
C THR A 32 -12.62 -5.74 1.64
N ARG A 33 -11.79 -5.61 2.68
CA ARG A 33 -12.23 -5.71 4.08
C ARG A 33 -13.23 -4.59 4.39
N THR A 34 -14.14 -4.89 5.30
CA THR A 34 -14.93 -3.82 5.92
C THR A 34 -14.01 -2.91 6.74
N LEU A 35 -14.43 -1.67 6.94
CA LEU A 35 -13.69 -0.72 7.79
C LEU A 35 -13.58 -1.24 9.23
N ALA A 36 -14.64 -1.86 9.76
CA ALA A 36 -14.65 -2.43 11.11
C ALA A 36 -13.62 -3.56 11.26
N GLU A 37 -13.54 -4.48 10.28
CA GLU A 37 -12.52 -5.53 10.29
C GLU A 37 -11.10 -4.96 10.21
N PHE A 38 -10.89 -3.94 9.36
CA PHE A 38 -9.60 -3.28 9.23
C PHE A 38 -9.16 -2.63 10.55
N ILE A 39 -10.04 -1.86 11.19
CA ILE A 39 -9.78 -1.24 12.49
C ILE A 39 -9.47 -2.30 13.55
N ARG A 40 -10.25 -3.40 13.59
CA ARG A 40 -10.01 -4.50 14.54
C ARG A 40 -8.63 -5.13 14.37
N LEU A 41 -8.16 -5.29 13.14
CA LEU A 41 -6.80 -5.78 12.87
C LEU A 41 -5.74 -4.81 13.40
N LEU A 42 -5.90 -3.52 13.15
CA LEU A 42 -4.96 -2.49 13.62
C LEU A 42 -4.91 -2.45 15.16
N GLN A 43 -6.07 -2.46 15.82
CA GLN A 43 -6.17 -2.43 17.28
C GLN A 43 -5.60 -3.68 17.93
N ALA A 44 -5.85 -4.87 17.35
CA ALA A 44 -5.32 -6.13 17.87
C ALA A 44 -3.78 -6.15 17.89
N HIS A 45 -3.14 -5.41 16.99
CA HIS A 45 -1.68 -5.25 16.96
C HIS A 45 -1.19 -3.95 17.60
N GLY A 46 -2.05 -3.20 18.28
CA GLY A 46 -1.72 -1.94 18.95
C GLY A 46 -1.10 -0.92 17.99
N VAL A 47 -1.54 -0.86 16.74
CA VAL A 47 -1.15 0.20 15.82
C VAL A 47 -1.72 1.51 16.34
N SER A 48 -0.93 2.58 16.30
CA SER A 48 -1.37 3.94 16.63
C SER A 48 -1.53 4.83 15.40
N ARG A 49 -0.76 4.56 14.33
CA ARG A 49 -0.83 5.32 13.08
C ARG A 49 -0.83 4.45 11.84
N VAL A 50 -1.76 4.74 10.93
CA VAL A 50 -1.78 4.22 9.57
C VAL A 50 -0.99 5.14 8.66
N VAL A 51 0.01 4.58 7.98
CA VAL A 51 0.79 5.26 6.94
C VAL A 51 0.31 4.72 5.60
N ASP A 52 -0.48 5.52 4.89
CA ASP A 52 -0.96 5.17 3.56
C ASP A 52 0.14 5.41 2.52
N VAL A 53 0.55 4.34 1.83
CA VAL A 53 1.57 4.39 0.77
C VAL A 53 0.98 4.13 -0.62
N ARG A 54 -0.33 4.31 -0.78
CA ARG A 54 -0.98 4.24 -2.11
C ARG A 54 -0.65 5.51 -2.89
N ALA A 55 -0.29 5.35 -4.16
CA ALA A 55 -0.08 6.49 -5.05
C ALA A 55 -1.37 7.30 -5.25
N MET A 56 -2.49 6.60 -5.38
CA MET A 56 -3.83 7.19 -5.48
C MET A 56 -4.75 6.57 -4.42
N PRO A 57 -4.92 7.20 -3.24
CA PRO A 57 -5.75 6.68 -2.15
C PRO A 57 -7.25 6.94 -2.39
N ARG A 58 -7.75 6.54 -3.56
CA ARG A 58 -9.16 6.67 -3.97
C ARG A 58 -9.62 5.43 -4.72
N SER A 59 -10.82 4.95 -4.40
CA SER A 59 -11.46 3.79 -5.00
C SER A 59 -12.97 3.97 -5.01
N ARG A 60 -13.60 3.59 -6.12
CA ARG A 60 -15.07 3.47 -6.21
C ARG A 60 -15.59 2.20 -5.57
N HIS A 61 -14.80 1.12 -5.59
CA HIS A 61 -15.19 -0.17 -5.05
C HIS A 61 -15.02 -0.25 -3.53
N ASN A 62 -13.99 0.44 -3.00
CA ASN A 62 -13.70 0.50 -1.57
C ASN A 62 -13.68 1.96 -1.05
N PRO A 63 -14.81 2.69 -1.13
CA PRO A 63 -14.86 4.11 -0.78
C PRO A 63 -14.57 4.40 0.71
N GLN A 64 -14.74 3.41 1.59
CA GLN A 64 -14.41 3.50 3.01
C GLN A 64 -12.90 3.71 3.26
N PHE A 65 -12.05 3.32 2.31
CA PHE A 65 -10.60 3.55 2.38
C PHE A 65 -10.16 4.77 1.57
N ASN A 66 -11.06 5.64 1.12
CA ASN A 66 -10.66 6.85 0.42
C ASN A 66 -10.02 7.85 1.39
N LYS A 67 -9.06 8.65 0.91
CA LYS A 67 -8.38 9.68 1.70
C LYS A 67 -9.35 10.69 2.32
N GLU A 68 -10.50 10.91 1.69
CA GLU A 68 -11.55 11.81 2.17
C GLU A 68 -12.36 11.23 3.35
N SER A 69 -12.44 9.90 3.47
CA SER A 69 -13.28 9.21 4.47
C SER A 69 -12.45 8.59 5.60
N LEU A 70 -11.40 7.85 5.24
CA LEU A 70 -10.64 7.01 6.15
C LEU A 70 -10.04 7.76 7.37
N PRO A 71 -9.45 8.96 7.23
CA PRO A 71 -8.85 9.65 8.37
C PRO A 71 -9.87 9.98 9.45
N GLY A 72 -11.08 10.40 9.06
CA GLY A 72 -12.16 10.72 10.00
C GLY A 72 -12.62 9.49 10.77
N GLU A 73 -12.74 8.35 10.09
CA GLU A 73 -13.15 7.10 10.74
C GLU A 73 -12.07 6.51 11.67
N LEU A 74 -10.80 6.59 11.28
CA LEU A 74 -9.68 6.17 12.13
C LEU A 74 -9.57 7.05 13.38
N LYS A 75 -9.76 8.37 13.24
CA LYS A 75 -9.70 9.31 14.37
C LYS A 75 -10.75 9.02 15.44
N LYS A 76 -11.95 8.58 15.05
CA LYS A 76 -13.03 8.20 16.00
C LYS A 76 -12.63 7.08 16.95
N VAL A 77 -11.68 6.23 16.55
CA VAL A 77 -11.18 5.10 17.35
C VAL A 77 -9.75 5.33 17.86
N GLY A 78 -9.26 6.57 17.81
CA GLY A 78 -7.93 6.95 18.32
C GLY A 78 -6.76 6.52 17.43
N LEU A 79 -7.00 6.24 16.14
CA LEU A 79 -5.97 5.92 15.16
C LEU A 79 -5.63 7.15 14.33
N GLU A 80 -4.35 7.48 14.27
CA GLU A 80 -3.84 8.55 13.43
C GLU A 80 -3.66 8.08 11.98
N TYR A 81 -3.68 9.03 11.04
CA TYR A 81 -3.50 8.75 9.62
C TYR A 81 -2.55 9.76 8.99
N ILE A 82 -1.63 9.26 8.15
CA ILE A 82 -0.81 10.08 7.26
C ILE A 82 -0.72 9.41 5.88
N HIS A 83 -0.68 10.23 4.83
CA HIS A 83 -0.47 9.76 3.46
C HIS A 83 0.94 10.16 3.01
N LEU A 84 1.76 9.17 2.64
CA LEU A 84 3.12 9.35 2.12
C LEU A 84 3.18 8.96 0.63
N PRO A 85 2.80 9.86 -0.31
CA PRO A 85 2.78 9.56 -1.74
C PRO A 85 4.17 9.27 -2.33
N GLY A 86 5.24 9.73 -1.66
CA GLY A 86 6.62 9.40 -2.00
C GLY A 86 6.90 7.89 -1.90
N LEU A 87 6.16 7.14 -1.09
CA LEU A 87 6.25 5.68 -1.06
C LEU A 87 5.23 4.97 -1.98
N GLY A 88 4.52 5.73 -2.82
CA GLY A 88 3.50 5.29 -3.76
C GLY A 88 3.98 4.29 -4.83
N GLY A 89 3.22 3.22 -5.06
CA GLY A 89 3.59 2.14 -5.99
C GLY A 89 3.59 2.48 -7.49
N LEU A 90 2.89 3.53 -7.92
CA LEU A 90 2.79 3.90 -9.34
C LEU A 90 4.06 4.63 -9.79
N ARG A 91 4.90 3.94 -10.58
CA ARG A 91 6.21 4.43 -11.05
C ARG A 91 6.47 3.99 -12.50
N HIS A 92 7.29 4.75 -13.21
CA HIS A 92 7.70 4.45 -14.59
C HIS A 92 9.10 3.85 -14.61
N THR A 93 9.32 2.85 -15.48
CA THR A 93 10.62 2.19 -15.64
C THR A 93 11.60 3.14 -16.33
N LYS A 94 12.86 3.12 -15.90
CA LYS A 94 13.94 3.80 -16.63
C LYS A 94 14.56 2.86 -17.66
N THR A 95 15.07 3.41 -18.76
CA THR A 95 15.93 2.66 -19.67
C THR A 95 17.19 2.22 -18.93
N GLY A 96 17.64 0.98 -19.14
CA GLY A 96 18.83 0.44 -18.48
C GLY A 96 18.67 0.08 -16.99
N SER A 97 17.45 -0.32 -16.57
CA SER A 97 17.19 -0.79 -15.20
C SER A 97 18.20 -1.84 -14.73
N LEU A 98 18.74 -1.66 -13.52
CA LEU A 98 19.57 -2.67 -12.83
C LEU A 98 18.71 -3.78 -12.20
N ASN A 99 17.39 -3.57 -12.13
CA ASN A 99 16.44 -4.40 -11.39
C ASN A 99 15.73 -5.43 -12.28
N VAL A 100 16.46 -5.96 -13.27
CA VAL A 100 15.94 -6.87 -14.30
C VAL A 100 15.51 -8.23 -13.76
N GLY A 101 15.88 -8.59 -12.52
CA GLY A 101 15.37 -9.78 -11.83
C GLY A 101 13.84 -9.74 -11.63
N TRP A 102 13.25 -8.54 -11.54
CA TRP A 102 11.80 -8.39 -11.56
C TRP A 102 11.24 -8.57 -12.97
N ARG A 103 10.50 -9.66 -13.19
CA ARG A 103 9.77 -9.92 -14.45
C ARG A 103 8.57 -8.99 -14.64
N ASN A 104 7.90 -8.63 -13.54
CA ASN A 104 6.80 -7.68 -13.56
C ASN A 104 7.33 -6.25 -13.68
N SER A 105 6.86 -5.51 -14.69
CA SER A 105 7.31 -4.15 -14.98
C SER A 105 7.03 -3.18 -13.86
N CYS A 106 5.89 -3.28 -13.15
CA CYS A 106 5.57 -2.40 -12.03
C CYS A 106 6.56 -2.55 -10.87
N PHE A 107 6.90 -3.79 -10.50
CA PHE A 107 7.91 -4.05 -9.48
C PHE A 107 9.30 -3.56 -9.90
N ARG A 108 9.67 -3.78 -11.17
CA ARG A 108 10.92 -3.25 -11.73
C ARG A 108 10.98 -1.72 -11.65
N SER A 109 9.93 -1.04 -12.10
CA SER A 109 9.81 0.43 -12.02
C SER A 109 9.93 0.95 -10.60
N TYR A 110 9.30 0.26 -9.65
CA TYR A 110 9.38 0.64 -8.25
C TYR A 110 10.80 0.44 -7.70
N ALA A 111 11.45 -0.68 -8.01
CA ALA A 111 12.83 -0.94 -7.63
C ALA A 111 13.83 0.08 -8.22
N ASP A 112 13.58 0.58 -9.44
CA ASP A 112 14.35 1.69 -10.03
C ASP A 112 14.11 3.00 -9.27
N TYR A 113 12.87 3.25 -8.86
CA TYR A 113 12.53 4.41 -8.05
C TYR A 113 13.19 4.37 -6.67
N MET A 114 13.36 3.19 -6.08
CA MET A 114 14.09 3.01 -4.81
C MET A 114 15.54 3.51 -4.84
N GLN A 115 16.12 3.67 -6.04
CA GLN A 115 17.47 4.20 -6.22
C GLN A 115 17.52 5.73 -6.27
N THR A 116 16.40 6.42 -6.02
CA THR A 116 16.32 7.88 -6.10
C THR A 116 16.44 8.55 -4.73
N PRO A 117 16.99 9.77 -4.66
CA PRO A 117 16.99 10.55 -3.42
C PRO A 117 15.58 10.85 -2.88
N GLU A 118 14.57 10.83 -3.73
CA GLU A 118 13.17 11.07 -3.34
C GLU A 118 12.60 9.91 -2.53
N PHE A 119 12.88 8.67 -2.96
CA PHE A 119 12.53 7.48 -2.19
C PHE A 119 13.24 7.50 -0.83
N GLU A 120 14.55 7.82 -0.81
CA GLU A 120 15.33 7.88 0.43
C GLU A 120 14.70 8.82 1.45
N ARG A 121 14.40 10.07 1.05
CA ARG A 121 13.76 11.06 1.94
C ARG A 121 12.40 10.58 2.48
N SER A 122 11.61 9.95 1.62
CA SER A 122 10.28 9.45 2.00
C SER A 122 10.37 8.25 2.94
N LEU A 123 11.40 7.42 2.78
CA LEU A 123 11.68 6.31 3.67
C LEU A 123 12.21 6.82 5.02
N ASP A 124 13.10 7.81 5.03
CA ASP A 124 13.58 8.45 6.26
C ASP A 124 12.44 9.06 7.08
N GLU A 125 11.49 9.72 6.43
CA GLU A 125 10.27 10.22 7.08
C GLU A 125 9.51 9.09 7.77
N LEU A 126 9.30 7.96 7.08
CA LEU A 126 8.69 6.77 7.67
C LEU A 126 9.49 6.23 8.86
N VAL A 127 10.82 6.16 8.76
CA VAL A 127 11.68 5.67 9.85
C VAL A 127 11.55 6.57 11.09
N LEU A 128 11.53 7.90 10.90
CA LEU A 128 11.34 8.85 11.99
C LEU A 128 9.97 8.70 12.66
N LEU A 129 8.92 8.40 11.90
CA LEU A 129 7.60 8.07 12.46
C LEU A 129 7.65 6.77 13.26
N ALA A 130 8.24 5.71 12.70
CA ALA A 130 8.35 4.40 13.35
C ALA A 130 9.17 4.42 14.65
N LYS A 131 10.05 5.41 14.84
CA LYS A 131 10.77 5.64 16.10
C LYS A 131 9.88 6.22 17.21
N LYS A 132 8.81 6.93 16.86
CA LYS A 132 7.94 7.64 17.80
C LYS A 132 6.69 6.83 18.17
N GLU A 133 6.19 6.02 17.25
CA GLU A 133 4.89 5.39 17.38
C GLU A 133 4.79 4.03 16.66
N ARG A 134 3.73 3.27 16.94
CA ARG A 134 3.50 1.96 16.32
C ARG A 134 2.79 2.16 14.98
N VAL A 135 3.56 2.14 13.90
CA VAL A 135 3.06 2.40 12.54
C VAL A 135 2.65 1.13 11.79
N ALA A 136 1.61 1.24 10.96
CA ALA A 136 1.26 0.25 9.95
C ALA A 136 1.24 0.87 8.55
N LEU A 137 2.08 0.35 7.64
CA LEU A 137 2.09 0.68 6.22
C LEU A 137 0.90 0.05 5.51
N MET A 138 0.00 0.88 4.99
CA MET A 138 -1.22 0.45 4.31
C MET A 138 -1.08 0.52 2.78
N CYS A 139 -1.46 -0.57 2.11
CA CYS A 139 -1.62 -0.68 0.65
C CYS A 139 -2.99 -1.31 0.30
N ALA A 140 -3.31 -1.43 -0.99
CA ALA A 140 -4.59 -1.99 -1.45
C ALA A 140 -4.62 -3.52 -1.45
N GLU A 141 -3.53 -4.18 -1.87
CA GLU A 141 -3.50 -5.63 -2.06
C GLU A 141 -3.55 -6.38 -0.72
N ALA A 142 -4.29 -7.49 -0.66
CA ALA A 142 -4.35 -8.31 0.56
C ALA A 142 -2.97 -8.82 0.99
N VAL A 143 -2.21 -9.36 0.03
CA VAL A 143 -0.96 -10.07 0.28
C VAL A 143 0.26 -9.23 -0.09
N PRO A 144 1.31 -9.22 0.77
CA PRO A 144 2.45 -8.32 0.60
C PRO A 144 3.27 -8.62 -0.66
N TRP A 145 3.47 -9.90 -1.02
CA TRP A 145 4.26 -10.31 -2.21
C TRP A 145 3.66 -9.92 -3.57
N ARG A 146 2.47 -9.31 -3.59
CA ARG A 146 1.82 -8.76 -4.80
C ARG A 146 1.72 -7.24 -4.80
N CYS A 147 2.16 -6.55 -3.74
CA CYS A 147 2.17 -5.08 -3.66
C CYS A 147 3.60 -4.56 -3.50
N HIS A 148 3.85 -3.32 -3.92
CA HIS A 148 5.12 -2.61 -3.73
C HIS A 148 5.54 -2.49 -2.25
N ARG A 149 4.63 -2.67 -1.30
CA ARG A 149 4.95 -2.63 0.14
C ARG A 149 5.97 -3.70 0.55
N SER A 150 6.10 -4.81 -0.18
CA SER A 150 7.19 -5.77 0.07
C SER A 150 8.57 -5.19 -0.26
N LEU A 151 8.67 -4.31 -1.26
CA LEU A 151 9.92 -3.63 -1.62
C LEU A 151 10.26 -2.52 -0.63
N ILE A 152 9.25 -1.84 -0.07
CA ILE A 152 9.45 -0.92 1.07
C ILE A 152 9.98 -1.72 2.27
N ALA A 153 9.37 -2.88 2.57
CA ALA A 153 9.79 -3.75 3.66
C ALA A 153 11.25 -4.22 3.46
N ASP A 154 11.64 -4.62 2.25
CA ASP A 154 13.04 -4.93 1.93
C ASP A 154 13.99 -3.76 2.26
N ALA A 155 13.63 -2.53 1.87
CA ALA A 155 14.44 -1.34 2.17
C ALA A 155 14.54 -1.03 3.67
N LEU A 156 13.46 -1.28 4.43
CA LEU A 156 13.46 -1.15 5.89
C LEU A 156 14.37 -2.20 6.54
N LEU A 157 14.29 -3.46 6.09
CA LEU A 157 15.14 -4.56 6.59
C LEU A 157 16.62 -4.26 6.39
N VAL A 158 17.00 -3.76 5.21
CA VAL A 158 18.38 -3.37 4.90
C VAL A 158 18.90 -2.25 5.81
N ARG A 159 18.01 -1.41 6.35
CA ARG A 159 18.32 -0.38 7.37
C ARG A 159 18.24 -0.90 8.81
N GLY A 160 18.11 -2.21 9.01
CA GLY A 160 18.03 -2.83 10.32
C GLY A 160 16.67 -2.69 11.01
N ILE A 161 15.63 -2.30 10.27
CA ILE A 161 14.28 -2.11 10.80
C ILE A 161 13.46 -3.38 10.55
N ARG A 162 13.02 -4.01 11.63
CA ARG A 162 12.17 -5.20 11.54
C ARG A 162 10.85 -4.80 10.90
N THR A 163 10.39 -5.60 9.94
CA THR A 163 9.10 -5.40 9.31
C THR A 163 8.24 -6.67 9.42
N GLU A 164 6.96 -6.50 9.71
CA GLU A 164 6.01 -7.60 9.87
C GLU A 164 4.67 -7.32 9.20
N ASP A 165 4.12 -8.30 8.49
CA ASP A 165 2.83 -8.20 7.84
C ASP A 165 1.71 -8.65 8.78
N ILE A 166 0.70 -7.81 8.98
CA ILE A 166 -0.52 -8.16 9.70
C ILE A 166 -1.35 -9.10 8.82
N MET A 167 -1.41 -10.38 9.22
CA MET A 167 -2.13 -11.43 8.47
C MET A 167 -3.53 -11.68 9.05
N SER A 168 -3.66 -11.60 10.37
CA SER A 168 -4.92 -11.74 11.10
C SER A 168 -4.86 -10.95 12.41
N ALA A 169 -5.93 -10.96 13.22
CA ALA A 169 -5.93 -10.31 14.53
C ALA A 169 -4.90 -10.93 15.51
N THR A 170 -4.47 -12.17 15.28
CA THR A 170 -3.57 -12.90 16.18
C THR A 170 -2.21 -13.20 15.57
N ARG A 171 -2.05 -13.00 14.26
CA ARG A 171 -0.84 -13.39 13.53
C ARG A 171 -0.24 -12.21 12.76
N ARG A 172 1.06 -12.02 12.99
CA ARG A 172 1.96 -11.26 12.12
C ARG A 172 2.96 -12.20 11.47
N GLN A 173 3.29 -11.96 10.22
CA GLN A 173 4.32 -12.69 9.48
C GLN A 173 5.56 -11.82 9.38
N VAL A 174 6.73 -12.34 9.77
CA VAL A 174 7.99 -11.61 9.61
C VAL A 174 8.30 -11.48 8.12
N HIS A 175 8.57 -10.26 7.67
CA HIS A 175 9.03 -10.02 6.31
C HIS A 175 10.45 -10.56 6.17
N THR A 176 10.73 -11.25 5.07
CA THR A 176 12.06 -11.75 4.73
C THR A 176 12.51 -11.08 3.45
N LEU A 177 13.80 -10.74 3.37
CA LEU A 177 14.36 -10.11 2.19
C LEU A 177 14.05 -10.92 0.93
N THR A 178 13.66 -10.25 -0.15
CA THR A 178 13.53 -10.89 -1.47
C THR A 178 14.81 -11.66 -1.81
N SER A 179 14.68 -12.95 -2.15
CA SER A 179 15.81 -13.91 -2.20
C SER A 179 16.93 -13.53 -3.16
N PHE A 180 16.59 -12.91 -4.29
CA PHE A 180 17.55 -12.48 -5.32
C PHE A 180 18.00 -11.02 -5.14
N GLY A 181 17.57 -10.36 -4.07
CA GLY A 181 18.00 -9.00 -3.73
C GLY A 181 19.49 -8.93 -3.37
N LYS A 182 20.18 -7.89 -3.85
CA LYS A 182 21.59 -7.60 -3.54
C LYS A 182 21.67 -6.32 -2.72
N VAL A 183 22.27 -6.42 -1.54
CA VAL A 183 22.39 -5.33 -0.58
C VAL A 183 23.78 -4.68 -0.70
N HIS A 184 23.81 -3.37 -0.81
CA HIS A 184 25.03 -2.56 -0.83
C HIS A 184 24.88 -1.38 0.14
N GLY A 185 25.44 -1.52 1.34
CA GLY A 185 25.21 -0.54 2.41
C GLY A 185 23.73 -0.51 2.81
N THR A 186 23.06 0.65 2.66
CA THR A 186 21.63 0.83 2.95
C THR A 186 20.72 0.66 1.72
N THR A 187 21.29 0.36 0.55
CA THR A 187 20.54 0.20 -0.70
C THR A 187 20.36 -1.26 -1.06
N ILE A 188 19.27 -1.54 -1.78
CA ILE A 188 18.98 -2.86 -2.34
C ILE A 188 18.68 -2.73 -3.83
N THR A 189 19.24 -3.65 -4.61
CA THR A 189 18.96 -3.83 -6.03
C THR A 189 18.53 -5.27 -6.30
N TYR A 190 17.92 -5.51 -7.45
CA TYR A 190 17.33 -6.80 -7.81
C TYR A 190 17.83 -7.26 -9.19
N PRO A 191 19.13 -7.55 -9.34
CA PRO A 191 19.69 -8.00 -10.61
C PRO A 191 19.11 -9.37 -11.00
N ALA A 192 19.26 -9.74 -12.28
CA ALA A 192 18.96 -11.09 -12.69
C ALA A 192 19.90 -12.08 -11.95
N GLU A 193 19.36 -13.24 -11.59
CA GLU A 193 20.15 -14.37 -11.08
C GLU A 193 21.27 -14.67 -12.09
N VAL A 194 22.53 -14.52 -11.67
CA VAL A 194 23.65 -14.95 -12.49
C VAL A 194 23.70 -16.46 -12.40
N SER A 195 23.18 -17.14 -13.42
CA SER A 195 23.27 -18.60 -13.52
C SER A 195 24.75 -18.97 -13.60
N GLY A 196 25.30 -19.50 -12.51
CA GLY A 196 26.65 -20.04 -12.49
C GLY A 196 26.73 -21.33 -13.31
N ASN A 197 26.93 -21.22 -14.62
CA ASN A 197 27.84 -22.06 -15.40
C ASN A 197 27.95 -21.55 -16.84
N SER A 198 29.19 -21.57 -17.32
CA SER A 198 29.67 -21.17 -18.64
C SER A 198 29.15 -22.06 -19.79
N GLN A 199 28.90 -21.41 -20.93
CA GLN A 199 29.23 -21.76 -22.33
C GLN A 199 28.12 -21.34 -23.32
N GLU A 200 28.48 -20.33 -24.12
CA GLU A 200 28.13 -19.99 -25.52
C GLU A 200 26.72 -20.19 -26.14
N SER A 201 26.21 -19.08 -26.70
CA SER A 201 25.37 -18.90 -27.90
C SER A 201 23.85 -19.19 -27.89
N HIS A 202 23.03 -18.11 -27.91
CA HIS A 202 22.09 -17.91 -29.03
C HIS A 202 21.54 -16.47 -29.17
N ARG A 203 21.27 -16.14 -30.44
CA ARG A 203 20.96 -14.87 -31.14
C ARG A 203 19.68 -14.14 -30.67
N PRO A 204 19.58 -12.79 -30.80
CA PRO A 204 18.45 -12.03 -30.26
C PRO A 204 17.20 -12.17 -31.14
N THR A 205 16.05 -12.45 -30.51
CA THR A 205 14.73 -12.39 -31.15
C THR A 205 14.03 -11.07 -30.80
N ARG A 206 13.39 -10.47 -31.79
CA ARG A 206 12.82 -9.11 -31.81
C ARG A 206 11.79 -8.87 -30.70
N ALA A 207 11.84 -7.66 -30.14
CA ALA A 207 10.88 -7.12 -29.18
C ALA A 207 9.46 -7.05 -29.77
N ALA A 208 8.49 -7.59 -29.03
CA ALA A 208 7.08 -7.28 -29.20
C ALA A 208 6.69 -6.31 -28.07
N ALA A 209 6.34 -5.08 -28.44
CA ALA A 209 5.74 -4.11 -27.55
C ALA A 209 4.31 -4.55 -27.25
N THR A 210 4.00 -4.90 -26.00
CA THR A 210 2.64 -5.05 -25.52
C THR A 210 2.24 -3.81 -24.73
N HIS A 211 1.32 -3.05 -25.31
CA HIS A 211 0.59 -1.96 -24.69
C HIS A 211 -0.04 -2.41 -23.36
N CYS A 212 0.07 -1.55 -22.34
CA CYS A 212 -0.68 -1.65 -21.11
C CYS A 212 -1.94 -0.80 -21.27
N GLU A 213 -2.99 -1.36 -21.88
CA GLU A 213 -4.32 -0.75 -21.91
C GLU A 213 -5.20 -1.33 -20.79
N ASP A 214 -5.53 -0.46 -19.86
CA ASP A 214 -6.87 -0.19 -19.34
C ASP A 214 -7.76 -1.38 -18.87
N LEU A 215 -7.70 -1.67 -17.57
CA LEU A 215 -8.71 -2.47 -16.87
C LEU A 215 -9.76 -1.55 -16.22
N THR A 216 -10.52 -0.83 -17.05
CA THR A 216 -11.79 -0.21 -16.63
C THR A 216 -12.94 -0.47 -17.62
N ARG A 217 -13.37 -1.73 -17.76
CA ARG A 217 -14.77 -2.13 -18.03
C ARG A 217 -14.87 -3.64 -18.21
N ARG A 218 -15.67 -4.30 -17.38
CA ARG A 218 -16.49 -5.46 -17.73
C ARG A 218 -17.58 -5.60 -16.67
N THR A 219 -18.72 -5.00 -16.97
CA THR A 219 -20.01 -5.31 -16.37
C THR A 219 -20.68 -6.39 -17.21
N LEU A 220 -21.29 -7.36 -16.52
CA LEU A 220 -22.40 -8.23 -16.95
C LEU A 220 -22.04 -9.44 -17.85
N ASN A 221 -21.93 -10.62 -17.24
CA ASN A 221 -22.98 -11.64 -17.29
C ASN A 221 -22.46 -12.95 -16.65
N ASP A 222 -23.11 -13.38 -15.57
CA ASP A 222 -23.27 -14.80 -15.27
C ASP A 222 -24.57 -14.93 -14.47
N GLU A 223 -25.61 -15.40 -15.14
CA GLU A 223 -26.87 -15.77 -14.52
C GLU A 223 -26.76 -17.14 -13.88
N ASN A 224 -27.25 -17.21 -12.65
CA ASN A 224 -27.36 -18.41 -11.83
C ASN A 224 -28.29 -19.46 -12.46
N HIS A 225 -27.82 -20.69 -12.47
CA HIS A 225 -28.64 -21.89 -12.47
C HIS A 225 -29.44 -22.01 -11.16
N HIS A 226 -30.78 -22.05 -11.23
CA HIS A 226 -31.59 -22.78 -10.25
C HIS A 226 -32.92 -23.33 -10.85
N ILE A 227 -32.89 -24.62 -11.16
CA ILE A 227 -33.82 -25.73 -10.84
C ILE A 227 -35.35 -25.48 -10.73
N HIS A 228 -36.09 -26.17 -11.63
CA HIS A 228 -37.45 -26.76 -11.63
C HIS A 228 -38.68 -26.17 -10.88
N ALA A 229 -39.73 -25.86 -11.66
CA ALA A 229 -41.08 -26.48 -11.65
C ALA A 229 -41.87 -25.91 -12.86
N GLY A 230 -42.40 -26.69 -13.80
CA GLY A 230 -43.75 -27.26 -13.72
C GLY A 230 -44.76 -26.50 -14.61
N THR A 231 -45.08 -27.08 -15.77
CA THR A 231 -46.12 -26.79 -16.79
C THR A 231 -47.50 -26.41 -16.17
N VAL A 232 -48.39 -25.56 -16.71
CA VAL A 232 -49.21 -25.65 -17.95
C VAL A 232 -49.94 -24.30 -18.23
N SER A 233 -50.09 -24.01 -19.54
CA SER A 233 -51.00 -23.10 -20.27
C SER A 233 -52.41 -22.81 -19.71
N THR A 234 -52.91 -21.57 -19.85
CA THR A 234 -54.14 -21.21 -20.63
C THR A 234 -54.30 -19.69 -20.80
N ALA A 235 -55.07 -19.32 -21.82
CA ALA A 235 -55.19 -18.02 -22.50
C ALA A 235 -56.22 -17.03 -21.90
N GLU A 236 -56.38 -15.90 -22.63
CA GLU A 236 -57.43 -14.85 -22.57
C GLU A 236 -57.24 -13.77 -21.49
N GLY A 237 -57.41 -12.47 -21.72
CA GLY A 237 -57.86 -11.68 -22.86
C GLY A 237 -58.08 -10.22 -22.39
N HIS A 238 -58.51 -9.37 -23.32
CA HIS A 238 -59.18 -8.07 -23.13
C HIS A 238 -58.41 -6.74 -23.04
N ARG A 239 -58.92 -5.82 -23.89
CA ARG A 239 -58.57 -4.43 -24.19
C ARG A 239 -58.93 -3.48 -23.02
N ARG A 240 -58.21 -2.35 -22.92
CA ARG A 240 -58.69 -0.95 -23.12
C ARG A 240 -57.73 0.09 -22.48
N HIS A 241 -57.40 1.12 -23.26
CA HIS A 241 -56.89 2.45 -22.85
C HIS A 241 -57.90 3.19 -21.94
N PRO A 242 -57.59 4.33 -21.23
CA PRO A 242 -56.72 5.45 -21.66
C PRO A 242 -55.96 6.31 -20.59
N ARG A 243 -55.03 7.15 -21.11
CA ARG A 243 -54.61 8.54 -20.74
C ARG A 243 -54.47 9.01 -19.28
N ARG A 244 -53.32 9.65 -18.98
CA ARG A 244 -53.14 10.96 -18.26
C ARG A 244 -51.64 11.32 -18.27
N ARG A 245 -51.16 12.26 -19.10
CA ARG A 245 -50.97 13.73 -18.85
C ARG A 245 -50.37 14.05 -17.46
N CYS A 246 -49.07 14.33 -17.45
CA CYS A 246 -48.38 15.05 -16.37
C CYS A 246 -48.46 16.56 -16.64
N LEU A 247 -48.86 17.32 -15.63
CA LEU A 247 -48.74 18.77 -15.56
C LEU A 247 -48.18 19.14 -14.18
N SER A 248 -47.28 20.10 -14.24
CA SER A 248 -46.59 20.91 -13.23
C SER A 248 -47.42 21.41 -12.04
N ALA A 249 -46.77 21.62 -10.88
CA ALA A 249 -46.65 22.92 -10.18
C ALA A 249 -45.94 22.72 -8.81
N VAL A 250 -44.82 23.40 -8.52
CA VAL A 250 -44.65 24.69 -7.78
C VAL A 250 -45.01 24.64 -6.28
N GLY A 251 -43.96 24.73 -5.45
CA GLY A 251 -43.74 25.69 -4.35
C GLY A 251 -44.71 25.78 -3.15
N ALA A 252 -44.14 25.75 -1.94
CA ALA A 252 -44.45 26.72 -0.87
C ALA A 252 -43.49 26.58 0.32
N ASP A 253 -42.96 27.73 0.72
CA ASP A 253 -42.16 28.01 1.91
C ASP A 253 -42.88 27.68 3.22
N TYR A 254 -42.11 27.33 4.25
CA TYR A 254 -42.55 27.33 5.65
C TYR A 254 -41.67 28.28 6.46
N ALA A 255 -42.29 29.37 6.94
CA ALA A 255 -41.78 30.24 7.98
C ALA A 255 -42.55 29.96 9.28
N LEU A 256 -41.85 29.68 10.38
CA LEU A 256 -42.39 29.68 11.74
C LEU A 256 -41.41 30.36 12.70
N THR A 257 -41.72 31.62 12.97
CA THR A 257 -41.83 32.30 14.28
C THR A 257 -41.12 31.70 15.51
N ILE A 258 -40.29 32.53 16.19
CA ILE A 258 -39.86 32.37 17.59
C ILE A 258 -40.21 33.67 18.34
N PRO A 259 -40.80 33.63 19.54
CA PRO A 259 -41.07 34.81 20.34
C PRO A 259 -40.06 35.06 21.48
N LYS A 260 -39.90 36.37 21.76
CA LYS A 260 -39.29 37.09 22.91
C LYS A 260 -37.78 37.05 23.09
#